data_AF-A0A2J7RIM5-F1
#
_entry.id   AF-A0A2J7RIM5-F1
#
_cell.length_a   1.000
_cell.length_b   1.000
_cell.length_c   1.000
_cell.angle_alpha   90.00
_cell.angle_beta   90.00
_cell.angle_gamma   90.00
#
_symmetry.space_group_name_H-M   'P 1'
#
loop_
_entity.id
_entity.type
_entity.pdbx_description
1 polymer ?
#
loop_
_entity_poly.entity_id
_entity_poly.type
_entity_poly.pdbx_seq_one_letter_code
_entity_poly.pdbx_strand_id
1 'polypeptide(L)'
;MAEEYVSVSEALKLVTPFAGNKRETLTFISNVNTAFDVINPIHSDRLYKFILKRISGEPSIAIAHRNLDRWEALREFLRNTYVEERTLDFHANRLFRVRQEKSENISEWIQKIQVLGSKFREAALKDCMPVERAGILTLSDRLINICFIQGLYSDRIQTFVRSRNQDDFAQIAETALEEESAIFSKNETYKGPENFSVQCTNCKRTRAYK
;
A
#
# COMPACT_ATOMS: atom_id res chain seq x y z
N MET A 1 -6.87 32.49 17.78
CA MET A 1 -6.74 32.31 16.33
C MET A 1 -8.12 31.94 15.83
N ALA A 2 -8.70 32.70 14.91
CA ALA A 2 -9.97 32.29 14.31
C ALA A 2 -9.69 31.06 13.45
N GLU A 3 -10.35 29.95 13.72
CA GLU A 3 -10.29 28.77 12.84
C GLU A 3 -10.90 29.16 11.50
N GLU A 4 -10.07 29.10 10.45
CA GLU A 4 -10.48 29.45 9.09
C GLU A 4 -11.29 28.29 8.51
N TYR A 5 -12.62 28.38 8.67
CA TYR A 5 -13.56 27.38 8.15
C TYR A 5 -13.96 27.69 6.71
N VAL A 6 -14.14 26.65 5.90
CA VAL A 6 -14.67 26.79 4.54
C VAL A 6 -16.20 26.76 4.52
N SER A 7 -16.79 27.25 3.43
CA SER A 7 -18.24 27.19 3.24
C SER A 7 -18.75 25.77 2.98
N VAL A 8 -20.04 25.51 3.24
CA VAL A 8 -20.70 24.23 2.89
C VAL A 8 -20.50 23.87 1.42
N SER A 9 -20.55 24.87 0.52
CA SER A 9 -20.40 24.67 -0.92
C SER A 9 -19.00 24.18 -1.29
N GLU A 10 -17.97 24.73 -0.64
CA GLU A 10 -16.58 24.34 -0.86
C GLU A 10 -16.29 22.95 -0.28
N ALA A 11 -16.75 22.69 0.95
CA ALA A 11 -16.65 21.37 1.56
C ALA A 11 -17.32 20.28 0.69
N LEU A 12 -18.47 20.59 0.07
CA LEU A 12 -19.19 19.66 -0.79
C LEU A 12 -18.46 19.33 -2.10
N LYS A 13 -17.44 20.11 -2.50
CA LYS A 13 -16.59 19.77 -3.67
C LYS A 13 -15.67 18.59 -3.37
N LEU A 14 -15.34 18.35 -2.10
CA LEU A 14 -14.53 17.20 -1.66
C LEU A 14 -15.34 15.90 -1.75
N VAL A 15 -16.66 15.98 -1.58
CA VAL A 15 -17.56 14.82 -1.55
C VAL A 15 -17.99 14.43 -2.96
N THR A 16 -17.35 13.40 -3.50
CA THR A 16 -17.75 12.78 -4.77
C THR A 16 -19.08 12.04 -4.63
N PRO A 17 -19.92 11.98 -5.68
CA PRO A 17 -21.13 11.14 -5.66
C PRO A 17 -20.81 9.67 -5.37
N PHE A 18 -21.68 8.99 -4.64
CA PHE A 18 -21.52 7.59 -4.28
C PHE A 18 -22.75 6.78 -4.69
N ALA A 19 -22.53 5.74 -5.50
CA ALA A 19 -23.60 4.89 -6.05
C ALA A 19 -23.52 3.43 -5.56
N GLY A 20 -22.75 3.14 -4.50
CA GLY A 20 -22.65 1.80 -3.91
C GLY A 20 -21.45 0.97 -4.36
N ASN A 21 -20.48 1.57 -5.06
CA ASN A 21 -19.25 0.87 -5.43
C ASN A 21 -18.40 0.57 -4.18
N LYS A 22 -18.28 -0.72 -3.83
CA LYS A 22 -17.49 -1.19 -2.68
C LYS A 22 -16.03 -0.72 -2.70
N ARG A 23 -15.43 -0.58 -3.89
CA ARG A 23 -14.04 -0.11 -4.04
C ARG A 23 -13.85 1.35 -3.69
N GLU A 24 -14.89 2.16 -3.83
CA GLU A 24 -14.86 3.61 -3.61
C GLU A 24 -15.38 4.00 -2.22
N THR A 25 -15.91 3.04 -1.46
CA THR A 25 -16.59 3.30 -0.19
C THR A 25 -15.67 3.96 0.84
N LEU A 26 -14.43 3.47 0.99
CA LEU A 26 -13.46 4.06 1.92
C LEU A 26 -13.02 5.46 1.49
N THR A 27 -12.82 5.68 0.18
CA THR A 27 -12.49 7.01 -0.37
C THR A 27 -13.62 8.00 -0.14
N PHE A 28 -14.87 7.59 -0.37
CA PHE A 28 -16.04 8.42 -0.09
C PHE A 28 -16.12 8.78 1.41
N ILE A 29 -15.97 7.80 2.30
CA ILE A 29 -15.95 8.04 3.75
C ILE A 29 -14.84 9.02 4.14
N SER A 30 -13.64 8.84 3.61
CA SER A 30 -12.50 9.72 3.89
C SER A 30 -12.78 11.16 3.45
N ASN A 31 -13.29 11.35 2.24
CA ASN A 31 -13.61 12.67 1.70
C ASN A 31 -14.69 13.38 2.50
N VAL A 32 -15.69 12.63 2.98
CA VAL A 32 -16.74 13.18 3.84
C VAL A 32 -16.18 13.54 5.23
N ASN A 33 -15.33 12.71 5.85
CA ASN A 33 -14.66 13.08 7.10
C ASN A 33 -13.90 14.40 6.94
N THR A 34 -13.07 14.52 5.89
CA THR A 34 -12.34 15.76 5.60
C THR A 34 -13.28 16.95 5.41
N ALA A 35 -14.43 16.77 4.76
CA ALA A 35 -15.42 17.83 4.60
C ALA A 35 -16.02 18.30 5.93
N PHE A 36 -16.19 17.41 6.92
CA PHE A 36 -16.60 17.76 8.27
C PHE A 36 -15.47 18.42 9.08
N ASP A 37 -14.22 18.04 8.84
CA ASP A 37 -13.06 18.62 9.55
C ASP A 37 -12.80 20.09 9.18
N VAL A 38 -13.16 20.50 7.96
CA VAL A 38 -12.88 21.85 7.44
C VAL A 38 -14.05 22.82 7.57
N ILE A 39 -15.24 22.35 7.95
CA ILE A 39 -16.45 23.17 8.04
C ILE A 39 -16.69 23.65 9.47
N ASN A 40 -17.31 24.82 9.60
CA ASN A 40 -17.78 25.28 10.90
C ASN A 40 -18.80 24.27 11.48
N PRO A 41 -18.61 23.78 12.72
CA PRO A 41 -19.48 22.78 13.34
C PRO A 41 -20.98 23.14 13.36
N ILE A 42 -21.32 24.43 13.40
CA ILE A 42 -22.71 24.94 13.34
C ILE A 42 -23.41 24.53 12.03
N HIS A 43 -22.65 24.28 10.97
CA HIS A 43 -23.17 23.90 9.65
C HIS A 43 -23.14 22.38 9.38
N SER A 44 -22.74 21.56 10.34
CA SER A 44 -22.62 20.10 10.19
C SER A 44 -23.92 19.45 9.71
N ASP A 45 -25.06 19.81 10.30
CA ASP A 45 -26.37 19.26 9.92
C ASP A 45 -26.75 19.64 8.48
N ARG A 46 -26.36 20.84 8.04
CA ARG A 46 -26.61 21.31 6.68
C ARG A 46 -25.74 20.55 5.68
N LEU A 47 -24.46 20.36 6.00
CA LEU A 47 -23.54 19.55 5.18
C LEU A 47 -24.05 18.11 5.07
N TYR A 48 -24.49 17.52 6.18
CA TYR A 48 -25.05 16.16 6.20
C TYR A 48 -26.23 15.99 5.24
N LYS A 49 -27.18 16.93 5.24
CA LYS A 49 -28.31 16.91 4.29
C LYS A 49 -27.86 16.94 2.83
N PHE A 50 -26.78 17.64 2.50
CA PHE A 50 -26.23 17.64 1.15
C PHE A 50 -25.48 16.35 0.81
N ILE A 51 -24.76 15.76 1.78
CA ILE A 51 -24.10 14.46 1.62
C ILE A 51 -25.13 13.37 1.28
N LEU A 52 -26.29 13.36 1.96
CA LEU A 52 -27.38 12.42 1.63
C LEU A 52 -27.83 12.53 0.16
N LYS A 53 -27.77 13.72 -0.44
CA LYS A 53 -28.09 13.93 -1.87
C LYS A 53 -26.97 13.50 -2.82
N ARG A 54 -25.75 13.28 -2.32
CA ARG A 54 -24.63 12.71 -3.09
C ARG A 54 -24.69 11.18 -3.14
N ILE A 55 -25.53 10.55 -2.32
CA ILE A 55 -25.72 9.10 -2.30
C ILE A 55 -26.91 8.74 -3.21
N SER A 56 -26.65 7.90 -4.20
CA SER A 56 -27.63 7.47 -5.20
C SER A 56 -27.66 5.95 -5.34
N GLY A 57 -28.62 5.44 -6.13
CA GLY A 57 -28.76 4.00 -6.38
C GLY A 57 -29.22 3.20 -5.16
N GLU A 58 -28.76 1.96 -5.08
CA GLU A 58 -29.13 1.01 -4.02
C GLU A 58 -28.82 1.52 -2.59
N PRO A 59 -27.67 2.18 -2.31
CA PRO A 59 -27.43 2.77 -0.99
C PRO A 59 -28.45 3.83 -0.58
N SER A 60 -28.94 4.63 -1.53
CA SER A 60 -29.94 5.67 -1.26
C SER A 60 -31.28 5.08 -0.80
N ILE A 61 -31.65 3.93 -1.36
CA ILE A 61 -32.83 3.16 -0.95
C ILE A 61 -32.59 2.52 0.42
N ALA A 62 -31.40 1.94 0.63
CA ALA A 62 -31.06 1.26 1.88
C ALA A 62 -31.01 2.18 3.10
N ILE A 63 -30.68 3.47 2.92
CA ILE A 63 -30.70 4.48 3.98
C ILE A 63 -32.08 5.10 4.21
N ALA A 64 -32.97 5.13 3.20
CA ALA A 64 -34.25 5.84 3.27
C ALA A 64 -35.19 5.34 4.38
N HIS A 65 -35.06 4.07 4.77
CA HIS A 65 -35.86 3.43 5.81
C HIS A 65 -35.14 3.32 7.15
N ARG A 66 -33.98 3.98 7.31
CA ARG A 66 -33.15 3.92 8.52
C ARG A 66 -33.08 5.27 9.20
N ASN A 67 -33.03 5.26 10.53
CA ASN A 67 -32.80 6.46 11.33
C ASN A 67 -31.31 6.78 11.40
N LEU A 68 -30.74 7.23 10.28
CA LEU A 68 -29.36 7.69 10.19
C LEU A 68 -29.36 9.22 10.26
N ASP A 69 -29.43 9.76 11.47
CA ASP A 69 -29.62 11.20 11.68
C ASP A 69 -28.32 12.01 11.67
N ARG A 70 -27.17 11.33 11.69
CA ARG A 70 -25.84 11.95 11.74
C ARG A 70 -24.83 11.19 10.89
N TRP A 71 -23.73 11.87 10.57
CA TRP A 71 -22.65 11.31 9.77
C TRP A 71 -22.05 10.04 10.38
N GLU A 72 -21.90 9.98 11.71
CA GLU A 72 -21.31 8.83 12.39
C GLU A 72 -22.11 7.55 12.14
N ALA A 73 -23.44 7.64 12.24
CA ALA A 73 -24.35 6.53 12.00
C ALA A 73 -24.33 6.11 10.51
N LEU A 74 -24.34 7.09 9.59
CA LEU A 74 -24.23 6.81 8.16
C LEU A 74 -22.89 6.16 7.80
N ARG A 75 -21.79 6.66 8.37
CA ARG A 75 -20.43 6.15 8.16
C ARG A 75 -20.33 4.69 8.61
N GLU A 76 -20.86 4.38 9.80
CA GLU A 76 -20.88 3.01 10.32
C GLU A 76 -21.72 2.10 9.43
N PHE A 77 -22.90 2.54 9.01
CA PHE A 77 -23.75 1.78 8.09
C PHE A 77 -23.04 1.50 6.75
N LEU A 78 -22.45 2.53 6.12
CA LEU A 78 -21.76 2.40 4.85
C LEU A 78 -20.54 1.48 4.98
N ARG A 79 -19.81 1.58 6.09
CA ARG A 79 -18.68 0.69 6.38
C ARG A 79 -19.15 -0.76 6.47
N ASN A 80 -20.17 -1.04 7.28
CA ASN A 80 -20.64 -2.40 7.52
C ASN A 80 -21.29 -3.05 6.28
N THR A 81 -21.86 -2.24 5.39
CA THR A 81 -22.65 -2.74 4.25
C THR A 81 -21.84 -2.79 2.94
N TYR A 82 -21.01 -1.79 2.69
CA TYR A 82 -20.33 -1.61 1.40
C TYR A 82 -18.82 -1.77 1.45
N VAL A 83 -18.18 -1.74 2.63
CA VAL A 83 -16.78 -2.16 2.70
C VAL A 83 -16.76 -3.67 2.62
N GLU A 84 -16.15 -4.17 1.53
CA GLU A 84 -15.88 -5.59 1.42
C GLU A 84 -14.75 -5.94 2.38
N GLU A 85 -15.11 -6.33 3.60
CA GLU A 85 -14.15 -6.79 4.58
C GLU A 85 -13.66 -8.17 4.17
N ARG A 86 -12.39 -8.22 3.78
CA ARG A 86 -11.72 -9.48 3.52
C ARG A 86 -11.21 -10.03 4.85
N THR A 87 -11.38 -11.32 5.03
CA THR A 87 -11.00 -12.02 6.25
C THR A 87 -9.48 -12.05 6.44
N LEU A 88 -9.04 -12.34 7.66
CA LEU A 88 -7.62 -12.56 7.94
C LEU A 88 -7.04 -13.67 7.04
N ASP A 89 -7.79 -14.74 6.79
CA ASP A 89 -7.34 -15.83 5.90
C ASP A 89 -7.12 -15.37 4.45
N PHE A 90 -7.96 -14.46 3.94
CA PHE A 90 -7.81 -13.91 2.60
C PHE A 90 -6.50 -13.12 2.48
N HIS A 91 -6.23 -12.26 3.46
CA HIS A 91 -5.02 -11.44 3.48
C HIS A 91 -3.76 -12.28 3.72
N ALA A 92 -3.83 -13.26 4.62
CA ALA A 92 -2.74 -14.20 4.86
C ALA A 92 -2.40 -15.00 3.59
N ASN A 93 -3.40 -15.55 2.91
CA ASN A 93 -3.21 -16.28 1.65
C ASN A 93 -2.52 -15.41 0.59
N ARG A 94 -2.92 -14.14 0.49
CA ARG A 94 -2.34 -13.21 -0.49
C ARG A 94 -0.89 -12.86 -0.14
N LEU A 95 -0.57 -12.60 1.12
CA LEU A 95 0.78 -12.30 1.58
C LEU A 95 1.71 -13.52 1.44
N PHE A 96 1.26 -14.70 1.85
CA PHE A 96 2.13 -15.88 1.93
C PHE A 96 2.42 -16.53 0.58
N ARG A 97 1.53 -16.35 -0.40
CA ARG A 97 1.69 -16.91 -1.76
C ARG A 97 2.43 -15.99 -2.72
N VAL A 98 2.56 -14.71 -2.41
CA VAL A 98 3.17 -13.75 -3.32
C VAL A 98 4.67 -14.02 -3.46
N ARG A 99 5.20 -13.86 -4.67
CA ARG A 99 6.62 -13.98 -5.00
C ARG A 99 7.01 -12.80 -5.89
N GLN A 100 8.27 -12.39 -5.80
CA GLN A 100 8.85 -11.39 -6.70
C GLN A 100 8.85 -11.97 -8.12
N GLU A 101 8.36 -11.19 -9.08
CA GLU A 101 8.41 -11.58 -10.49
C GLU A 101 9.81 -11.37 -11.07
N LYS A 102 10.18 -12.12 -12.11
CA LYS A 102 11.51 -12.02 -12.73
C LYS A 102 11.84 -10.61 -13.26
N SER A 103 10.82 -9.89 -13.71
CA SER A 103 10.93 -8.52 -14.22
C SER A 103 10.74 -7.44 -13.15
N GLU A 104 10.32 -7.81 -11.94
CA GLU A 104 10.07 -6.90 -10.84
C GLU A 104 11.38 -6.59 -10.11
N ASN A 105 11.71 -5.30 -9.97
CA ASN A 105 12.90 -4.89 -9.20
C ASN A 105 12.63 -4.96 -7.68
N ILE A 106 13.69 -4.88 -6.87
CA ILE A 106 13.54 -4.98 -5.41
C ILE A 106 12.68 -3.84 -4.83
N SER A 107 12.72 -2.63 -5.40
CA SER A 107 11.91 -1.51 -4.92
C SER A 107 10.41 -1.76 -5.10
N GLU A 108 10.00 -2.27 -6.26
CA GLU A 108 8.62 -2.68 -6.54
C GLU A 108 8.18 -3.82 -5.61
N TRP A 109 9.06 -4.80 -5.40
CA TRP A 109 8.81 -5.92 -4.50
C TRP A 109 8.60 -5.47 -3.04
N ILE A 110 9.42 -4.53 -2.56
CA ILE A 110 9.28 -3.91 -1.23
C ILE A 110 7.90 -3.27 -1.09
N GLN A 111 7.51 -2.43 -2.06
CA GLN A 111 6.20 -1.76 -2.03
C GLN A 111 5.05 -2.77 -2.04
N LYS A 112 5.15 -3.82 -2.86
CA LYS A 112 4.15 -4.89 -2.93
C LYS A 112 3.99 -5.60 -1.59
N ILE A 113 5.09 -5.95 -0.93
CA ILE A 113 5.07 -6.59 0.39
C ILE A 113 4.52 -5.65 1.47
N GLN A 114 4.93 -4.38 1.49
CA GLN A 114 4.40 -3.41 2.46
C GLN A 114 2.89 -3.24 2.36
N VAL A 115 2.35 -3.18 1.14
CA VAL A 115 0.91 -3.07 0.89
C VAL A 115 0.15 -4.34 1.31
N LEU A 116 0.72 -5.53 1.07
CA LEU A 116 0.10 -6.78 1.49
C LEU A 116 0.19 -6.97 3.02
N GLY A 117 1.34 -6.62 3.59
CA GLY A 117 1.61 -6.71 5.02
C GLY A 117 0.75 -5.76 5.85
N SER A 118 0.50 -4.53 5.37
CA SER A 118 -0.38 -3.58 6.06
C SER A 118 -1.82 -4.09 6.13
N LYS A 119 -2.35 -4.63 5.03
CA LYS A 119 -3.69 -5.23 4.98
C LYS A 119 -3.82 -6.46 5.87
N PHE A 120 -2.80 -7.32 5.88
CA PHE A 120 -2.74 -8.47 6.79
C PHE A 120 -2.75 -8.03 8.26
N ARG A 121 -1.93 -7.04 8.61
CA ARG A 121 -1.86 -6.48 9.97
C ARG A 121 -3.17 -5.84 10.39
N GLU A 122 -3.79 -5.06 9.52
CA GLU A 122 -5.09 -4.43 9.79
C GLU A 122 -6.16 -5.49 10.09
N ALA A 123 -6.22 -6.54 9.26
CA ALA A 123 -7.14 -7.66 9.46
C ALA A 123 -6.86 -8.44 10.76
N ALA A 124 -5.58 -8.63 11.12
CA ALA A 124 -5.19 -9.33 12.34
C ALA A 124 -5.53 -8.55 13.62
N LEU A 125 -5.61 -7.22 13.53
CA LEU A 125 -5.90 -6.34 14.67
C LEU A 125 -7.38 -6.03 14.86
N LYS A 126 -8.24 -6.43 13.90
CA LYS A 126 -9.63 -5.97 13.84
C LYS A 126 -10.45 -6.34 15.08
N ASP A 127 -10.27 -7.55 15.59
CA ASP A 127 -11.01 -8.10 16.74
C ASP A 127 -10.09 -8.44 17.93
N CYS A 128 -8.87 -7.90 17.96
CA CYS A 128 -7.91 -8.23 19.01
C CYS A 128 -8.19 -7.48 20.31
N MET A 129 -7.97 -8.15 21.44
CA MET A 129 -7.99 -7.50 22.74
C MET A 129 -6.78 -6.56 22.89
N PRO A 130 -6.90 -5.44 23.64
CA PRO A 130 -5.78 -4.51 23.82
C PRO A 130 -4.50 -5.17 24.35
N VAL A 131 -4.62 -6.19 25.19
CA VAL A 131 -3.51 -6.97 25.75
C VAL A 131 -2.78 -7.83 24.70
N GLU A 132 -3.46 -8.23 23.63
CA GLU A 132 -2.91 -9.09 22.57
C GLU A 132 -2.22 -8.28 21.47
N ARG A 133 -2.56 -6.99 21.36
CA ARG A 133 -2.15 -6.10 20.28
C ARG A 133 -0.65 -6.10 20.03
N ALA A 134 0.16 -5.97 21.09
CA ALA A 134 1.61 -5.94 20.96
C ALA A 134 2.17 -7.25 20.39
N GLY A 135 1.68 -8.39 20.87
CA GLY A 135 2.08 -9.71 20.38
C GLY A 135 1.69 -9.94 18.91
N ILE A 136 0.47 -9.54 18.53
CA ILE A 136 -0.01 -9.63 17.15
C ILE A 136 0.84 -8.76 16.21
N LEU A 137 1.20 -7.55 16.62
CA LEU A 137 2.07 -6.67 15.85
C LEU A 137 3.44 -7.31 15.63
N THR A 138 4.10 -7.77 16.69
CA THR A 138 5.41 -8.42 16.59
C THR A 138 5.37 -9.68 15.72
N LEU A 139 4.35 -10.51 15.85
CA LEU A 139 4.20 -11.70 15.00
C LEU A 139 3.95 -11.32 13.53
N SER A 140 3.13 -10.30 13.29
CA SER A 140 2.85 -9.82 11.94
C SER A 140 4.11 -9.29 11.25
N ASP A 141 4.92 -8.50 11.95
CA ASP A 141 6.20 -8.00 11.45
C ASP A 141 7.13 -9.15 11.04
N ARG A 142 7.27 -10.16 11.91
CA ARG A 142 8.07 -11.35 11.61
C ARG A 142 7.58 -12.12 10.39
N LEU A 143 6.26 -12.32 10.28
CA LEU A 143 5.67 -13.00 9.13
C LEU A 143 5.88 -12.22 7.83
N ILE A 144 5.75 -10.90 7.87
CA ILE A 144 6.01 -10.02 6.72
C ILE A 144 7.47 -10.13 6.28
N ASN A 145 8.42 -10.06 7.22
CA ASN A 145 9.86 -10.23 6.95
C ASN A 145 10.15 -11.60 6.32
N ILE A 146 9.58 -12.67 6.86
CA ILE A 146 9.73 -14.03 6.31
C ILE A 146 9.21 -14.09 4.87
N CYS A 147 8.03 -13.52 4.60
CA CYS A 147 7.43 -13.52 3.27
C CYS A 147 8.24 -12.71 2.26
N PHE A 148 8.78 -11.56 2.67
CA PHE A 148 9.69 -10.77 1.85
C PHE A 148 10.90 -11.61 1.41
N ILE A 149 11.61 -12.20 2.39
CA ILE A 149 12.84 -12.95 2.15
C ILE A 149 12.57 -14.20 1.31
N GLN A 150 11.54 -14.98 1.66
CA GLN A 150 11.19 -16.19 0.92
C GLN A 150 10.65 -15.90 -0.48
N GLY A 151 10.11 -14.71 -0.70
CA GLY A 151 9.55 -14.31 -1.98
C GLY A 151 10.54 -13.69 -2.96
N LEU A 152 11.76 -13.36 -2.55
CA LEU A 152 12.81 -12.83 -3.43
C LEU A 152 13.09 -13.78 -4.60
N TYR A 153 13.17 -13.24 -5.82
CA TYR A 153 13.44 -14.00 -7.04
C TYR A 153 14.91 -14.43 -7.14
N SER A 154 15.83 -13.61 -6.65
CA SER A 154 17.26 -13.87 -6.69
C SER A 154 17.73 -14.66 -5.47
N ASP A 155 18.16 -15.92 -5.68
CA ASP A 155 18.74 -16.76 -4.62
C ASP A 155 19.95 -16.11 -3.94
N ARG A 156 20.71 -15.31 -4.69
CA ARG A 156 21.87 -14.56 -4.19
C ARG A 156 21.43 -13.51 -3.18
N ILE A 157 20.46 -12.67 -3.55
CA ILE A 157 19.91 -11.63 -2.66
C ILE A 157 19.27 -12.31 -1.45
N GLN A 158 18.46 -13.35 -1.66
CA GLN A 158 17.82 -14.11 -0.58
C GLN A 158 18.85 -14.66 0.42
N THR A 159 19.93 -15.27 -0.05
CA THR A 159 20.98 -15.84 0.80
C THR A 159 21.68 -14.75 1.59
N PHE A 160 22.00 -13.62 0.95
CA PHE A 160 22.68 -12.51 1.60
C PHE A 160 21.83 -11.90 2.70
N VAL A 161 20.56 -11.62 2.42
CA VAL A 161 19.61 -11.08 3.41
C VAL A 161 19.43 -12.04 4.59
N ARG A 162 19.28 -13.35 4.35
CA ARG A 162 19.20 -14.36 5.42
C ARG A 162 20.46 -14.37 6.29
N SER A 163 21.64 -14.21 5.69
CA SER A 163 22.92 -14.23 6.42
C SER A 163 23.10 -13.06 7.38
N ARG A 164 22.46 -11.91 7.10
CA ARG A 164 22.51 -10.72 7.96
C ARG A 164 21.63 -10.83 9.21
N ASN A 165 20.63 -11.72 9.20
CA ASN A 165 19.75 -12.03 10.33
C ASN A 165 19.21 -10.77 11.04
N GLN A 166 18.73 -9.81 10.25
CA GLN A 166 18.10 -8.58 10.75
C GLN A 166 16.64 -8.83 11.10
N ASP A 167 16.13 -8.13 12.12
CA ASP A 167 14.74 -8.22 12.59
C ASP A 167 13.85 -7.08 12.07
N ASP A 168 14.45 -5.98 11.64
CA ASP A 168 13.73 -4.80 11.14
C ASP A 168 13.55 -4.85 9.62
N PHE A 169 12.33 -4.60 9.15
CA PHE A 169 11.99 -4.67 7.73
C PHE A 169 12.79 -3.65 6.90
N ALA A 170 13.03 -2.44 7.41
CA ALA A 170 13.75 -1.43 6.65
C ALA A 170 15.20 -1.84 6.41
N GLN A 171 15.86 -2.40 7.43
CA GLN A 171 17.23 -2.93 7.30
C GLN A 171 17.31 -4.11 6.32
N ILE A 172 16.34 -5.03 6.40
CA ILE A 172 16.22 -6.17 5.48
C ILE A 172 16.07 -5.68 4.03
N ALA A 173 15.20 -4.69 3.83
CA ALA A 173 14.93 -4.09 2.51
C ALA A 173 16.15 -3.34 1.95
N GLU A 174 16.83 -2.56 2.79
CA GLU A 174 18.07 -1.85 2.43
C GLU A 174 19.16 -2.85 1.98
N THR A 175 19.38 -3.91 2.75
CA THR A 175 20.32 -4.98 2.40
C THR A 175 19.99 -5.61 1.04
N ALA A 176 18.70 -5.80 0.72
CA ALA A 176 18.28 -6.35 -0.56
C ALA A 176 18.55 -5.38 -1.73
N LEU A 177 18.31 -4.08 -1.52
CA LEU A 177 18.58 -3.02 -2.51
C LEU A 177 20.07 -2.85 -2.79
N GLU A 178 20.90 -2.89 -1.75
CA GLU A 178 22.36 -2.87 -1.88
C GLU A 178 22.86 -4.04 -2.72
N GLU A 179 22.35 -5.24 -2.48
CA GLU A 179 22.77 -6.43 -3.21
C GLU A 179 22.27 -6.44 -4.65
N GLU A 180 21.05 -5.97 -4.92
CA GLU A 180 20.56 -5.74 -6.28
C GLU A 180 21.47 -4.76 -7.03
N SER A 181 21.82 -3.64 -6.41
CA SER A 181 22.74 -2.65 -6.98
C SER A 181 24.11 -3.24 -7.27
N ALA A 182 24.67 -4.04 -6.35
CA ALA A 182 25.95 -4.71 -6.54
C ALA A 182 25.94 -5.72 -7.71
N ILE A 183 24.82 -6.40 -7.94
CA ILE A 183 24.64 -7.29 -9.09
C ILE A 183 24.62 -6.48 -10.39
N PHE A 184 23.88 -5.38 -10.45
CA PHE A 184 23.84 -4.50 -11.62
C PHE A 184 25.21 -3.92 -11.95
N SER A 185 25.95 -3.38 -10.97
CA SER A 185 27.28 -2.83 -11.19
C SER A 185 28.28 -3.86 -11.74
N LYS A 186 28.23 -5.11 -11.24
CA LYS A 186 29.07 -6.20 -11.78
C LYS A 186 28.71 -6.51 -13.22
N ASN A 187 27.42 -6.60 -13.54
CA ASN A 187 26.96 -6.89 -14.90
C ASN A 187 27.32 -5.78 -15.90
N GLU A 188 27.32 -4.51 -15.48
CA GLU A 188 27.82 -3.40 -16.31
C GLU A 188 29.33 -3.48 -16.54
N THR A 189 30.10 -3.86 -15.52
CA THR A 189 31.55 -4.04 -15.63
C THR A 189 31.91 -5.16 -16.63
N TYR A 190 31.11 -6.23 -16.70
CA TYR A 190 31.30 -7.31 -17.68
C TYR A 190 30.81 -6.97 -19.10
N LYS A 191 29.99 -5.92 -19.26
CA LYS A 191 29.48 -5.45 -20.55
C LYS A 191 30.31 -4.29 -21.16
N GLY A 192 31.48 -3.96 -20.60
CA GLY A 192 32.39 -2.95 -21.15
C GLY A 192 33.84 -3.43 -21.31
N PRO A 193 34.59 -2.98 -22.34
CA PRO A 193 34.13 -2.49 -23.64
C PRO A 193 33.95 -3.67 -24.61
N GLU A 194 33.01 -3.55 -25.55
CA GLU A 194 33.09 -4.31 -26.80
C GLU A 194 34.53 -4.20 -27.34
N ASN A 195 35.05 -5.32 -27.84
CA ASN A 195 36.38 -5.44 -28.44
C ASN A 195 36.75 -4.22 -29.30
N PHE A 196 37.35 -3.19 -28.71
CA PHE A 196 38.12 -2.22 -29.46
C PHE A 196 39.33 -2.98 -29.93
N SER A 197 39.25 -3.51 -31.16
CA SER A 197 40.45 -3.91 -31.87
C SER A 197 41.34 -2.68 -31.95
N VAL A 198 42.34 -2.60 -31.08
CA VAL A 198 43.36 -1.56 -31.16
C VAL A 198 44.17 -1.87 -32.42
N GLN A 199 43.73 -1.31 -33.55
CA GLN A 199 44.53 -1.31 -34.76
C GLN A 199 45.69 -0.35 -34.54
N CYS A 200 46.91 -0.88 -34.58
CA CYS A 200 48.11 -0.06 -34.62
C CYS A 200 48.07 0.81 -35.87
N THR A 201 48.03 2.13 -35.70
CA THR A 201 47.98 3.14 -36.77
C THR A 201 49.17 3.08 -37.72
N ASN A 202 50.26 2.42 -37.32
CA ASN A 202 51.47 2.30 -38.13
C ASN A 202 51.56 1.00 -38.97
N CYS A 203 50.79 -0.06 -38.64
CA CYS A 203 50.93 -1.35 -39.35
C CYS A 203 49.62 -2.08 -39.69
N LYS A 204 48.44 -1.55 -39.30
CA LYS A 204 47.09 -2.09 -39.61
C LYS A 204 46.88 -3.59 -39.30
N ARG A 205 47.71 -4.23 -38.47
CA ARG A 205 47.48 -5.62 -38.03
C ARG A 205 46.75 -5.66 -36.70
N THR A 206 45.67 -6.44 -36.64
CA THR A 206 44.93 -6.77 -35.43
C THR A 206 45.60 -7.95 -34.72
N ARG A 207 45.99 -7.78 -33.45
CA ARG A 207 46.37 -8.91 -32.59
C ARG A 207 45.13 -9.38 -31.84
N ALA A 208 44.68 -10.59 -32.14
CA ALA A 208 43.78 -11.34 -31.26
C ALA A 208 44.66 -12.02 -30.19
N TYR A 209 44.46 -11.67 -28.92
CA TYR A 209 44.98 -12.49 -27.83
C TYR A 209 44.08 -13.72 -27.70
N LYS A 210 44.68 -14.91 -27.80
CA LYS A 210 44.07 -16.16 -27.37
C LYS A 210 44.16 -16.28 -25.85
#